data_AF-A0A1W2ASJ9-F1
#
_entry.id   AF-A0A1W2ASJ9-F1
#
_cell.length_a   1.000
_cell.length_b   1.000
_cell.length_c   1.000
_cell.angle_alpha   90.00
_cell.angle_beta   90.00
_cell.angle_gamma   90.00
#
_symmetry.space_group_name_H-M   'P 1'
#
loop_
_entity.id
_entity.type
_entity.pdbx_description
1 polymer ?
#
loop_
_entity_poly.entity_id
_entity_poly.type
_entity_poly.pdbx_seq_one_letter_code
_entity_poly.pdbx_strand_id
1 'polypeptide(L)'
;MIPKNVRVKNPKLLKQLKKEVGCCEKCGSHFNLESAHLISKGANGPDIRENVAILCGPARYGAGCHGAEHRGKISKYELFEIVAKREGITPEECRTRVRRAMGYEV
;
A
#
# COMPACT_ATOMS: atom_id res chain seq x y z
N MET A 1 -10.12 -8.74 27.54
CA MET A 1 -9.69 -8.87 26.13
C MET A 1 -9.97 -7.52 25.46
N ILE A 2 -8.95 -6.79 25.00
CA ILE A 2 -9.18 -5.54 24.27
C ILE A 2 -9.77 -5.93 22.90
N PRO A 3 -10.96 -5.43 22.51
CA PRO A 3 -11.54 -5.76 21.21
C PRO A 3 -10.58 -5.31 20.11
N LYS A 4 -10.07 -6.27 19.34
CA LYS A 4 -9.22 -5.98 18.19
C LYS A 4 -10.12 -5.55 17.04
N ASN A 5 -9.84 -4.38 16.48
CA ASN A 5 -10.56 -3.95 15.30
C ASN A 5 -10.34 -4.94 14.14
N VAL A 6 -11.42 -5.30 13.46
CA VAL A 6 -11.39 -6.30 12.38
C VAL A 6 -10.75 -5.67 11.14
N ARG A 7 -9.71 -6.31 10.60
CA ARG A 7 -9.05 -5.87 9.36
C ARG A 7 -10.08 -5.72 8.24
N VAL A 8 -10.11 -4.56 7.60
CA VAL A 8 -10.85 -4.36 6.34
C VAL A 8 -10.21 -5.23 5.26
N LYS A 9 -10.95 -6.22 4.76
CA LYS A 9 -10.50 -7.13 3.68
C LYS A 9 -11.29 -6.84 2.42
N ASN A 10 -10.61 -6.45 1.35
CA ASN A 10 -11.23 -6.10 0.07
C ASN A 10 -10.34 -6.54 -1.11
N PRO A 11 -10.29 -7.85 -1.40
CA PRO A 11 -9.49 -8.36 -2.51
C PRO A 11 -9.96 -7.84 -3.89
N LYS A 12 -11.23 -7.44 -4.01
CA LYS A 12 -11.77 -6.83 -5.24
C LYS A 12 -11.12 -5.46 -5.49
N LEU A 13 -10.99 -4.63 -4.46
CA LEU A 13 -10.30 -3.35 -4.54
C LEU A 13 -8.85 -3.52 -5.00
N LEU A 14 -8.09 -4.46 -4.43
CA LEU A 14 -6.70 -4.69 -4.84
C LEU A 14 -6.58 -5.03 -6.33
N LYS A 15 -7.48 -5.89 -6.83
CA LYS A 15 -7.53 -6.28 -8.24
C LYS A 15 -7.93 -5.11 -9.15
N GLN A 16 -8.89 -4.30 -8.72
CA GLN A 16 -9.34 -3.11 -9.45
C GLN A 16 -8.24 -2.04 -9.50
N LEU A 17 -7.64 -1.72 -8.34
CA LEU A 17 -6.59 -0.72 -8.21
C LEU A 17 -5.39 -1.05 -9.09
N LYS A 18 -4.97 -2.33 -9.14
CA LYS A 18 -3.90 -2.76 -10.04
C LYS A 18 -4.21 -2.50 -11.52
N LYS A 19 -5.47 -2.67 -11.94
CA LYS A 19 -5.90 -2.40 -13.32
C LYS A 19 -6.01 -0.90 -13.61
N GLU A 20 -6.51 -0.14 -12.64
CA GLU A 20 -6.68 1.32 -12.73
C GLU A 20 -5.34 2.03 -12.85
N VAL A 21 -4.36 1.66 -12.02
CA VAL A 21 -3.02 2.25 -12.06
C VAL A 21 -2.22 1.80 -13.29
N GLY A 22 -2.28 0.51 -13.64
CA GLY A 22 -1.69 -0.03 -14.87
C GLY A 22 -0.15 -0.03 -14.96
N CYS A 23 0.56 0.64 -14.05
CA CYS A 23 2.02 0.68 -13.99
C CYS A 23 2.53 0.73 -12.54
N CYS A 24 3.86 0.61 -12.37
CA CYS A 24 4.52 0.77 -11.09
C CYS A 24 4.51 2.24 -10.68
N GLU A 25 3.93 2.55 -9.55
CA GLU A 25 3.79 3.93 -9.06
C GLU A 25 5.14 4.57 -8.67
N LYS A 26 6.20 3.75 -8.51
CA LYS A 26 7.56 4.23 -8.25
C LYS A 26 8.40 4.48 -9.51
N CYS A 27 8.36 3.56 -10.49
CA CYS A 27 9.29 3.57 -11.63
C CYS A 27 8.62 3.54 -13.01
N GLY A 28 7.29 3.45 -13.10
CA GLY A 28 6.53 3.47 -14.35
C GLY A 28 6.53 2.16 -15.15
N SER A 29 7.18 1.09 -14.68
CA SER A 29 7.15 -0.21 -15.35
C SER A 29 5.73 -0.79 -15.44
N HIS A 30 5.35 -1.37 -16.57
CA HIS A 30 4.03 -1.99 -16.78
C HIS A 30 4.02 -3.51 -16.50
N PHE A 31 5.16 -4.08 -16.11
CA PHE A 31 5.35 -5.53 -15.99
C PHE A 31 5.37 -6.00 -14.53
N ASN A 32 4.83 -7.20 -14.29
CA ASN A 32 4.87 -7.89 -13.00
C ASN A 32 4.36 -7.04 -11.82
N LEU A 33 3.20 -6.42 -11.98
CA LEU A 33 2.60 -5.54 -10.98
C LEU A 33 2.00 -6.34 -9.82
N GLU A 34 2.33 -5.94 -8.60
CA GLU A 34 1.82 -6.48 -7.34
C GLU A 34 1.32 -5.35 -6.42
N SER A 35 0.37 -5.68 -5.55
CA SER A 35 -0.15 -4.77 -4.53
C SER A 35 0.72 -4.85 -3.27
N ALA A 36 1.47 -3.79 -3.00
CA ALA A 36 2.34 -3.65 -1.83
C ALA A 36 1.60 -2.88 -0.72
N HIS A 37 1.39 -3.54 0.42
CA HIS A 37 0.74 -2.93 1.59
C HIS A 37 1.73 -2.06 2.37
N LEU A 38 1.41 -0.78 2.58
CA LEU A 38 2.25 0.17 3.35
C LEU A 38 2.30 -0.21 4.83
N ILE A 39 1.14 -0.53 5.41
CA ILE A 39 0.99 -1.23 6.68
C ILE A 39 0.65 -2.68 6.35
N SER A 40 1.52 -3.59 6.76
CA SER A 40 1.41 -5.01 6.42
C SER A 40 0.14 -5.66 6.98
N LYS A 41 -0.31 -6.73 6.31
CA LYS A 41 -1.47 -7.51 6.76
C LYS A 41 -1.28 -8.08 8.17
N GLY A 42 -0.04 -8.46 8.54
CA GLY A 42 0.31 -8.95 9.88
C GLY A 42 0.20 -7.87 10.96
N ALA A 43 0.34 -6.60 10.59
CA ALA A 43 0.11 -5.45 11.46
C ALA A 43 -1.33 -4.91 11.39
N ASN A 44 -2.29 -5.74 10.97
CA ASN A 44 -3.70 -5.37 10.77
C ASN A 44 -3.95 -4.30 9.68
N GLY A 45 -3.05 -4.18 8.69
CA GLY A 45 -3.20 -3.22 7.60
C GLY A 45 -4.45 -3.47 6.73
N PRO A 46 -5.29 -2.44 6.49
CA PRO A 46 -6.53 -2.58 5.75
C PRO A 46 -6.30 -2.64 4.22
N ASP A 47 -7.22 -3.29 3.50
CA ASP A 47 -7.27 -3.28 2.04
C ASP A 47 -8.05 -2.03 1.56
N ILE A 48 -7.43 -0.86 1.69
CA ILE A 48 -7.93 0.44 1.18
C ILE A 48 -6.91 1.04 0.21
N ARG A 49 -7.32 2.04 -0.57
CA ARG A 49 -6.47 2.67 -1.58
C ARG A 49 -5.23 3.29 -0.94
N GLU A 50 -5.41 4.01 0.16
CA GLU A 50 -4.37 4.73 0.91
C GLU A 50 -3.32 3.82 1.56
N ASN A 51 -3.60 2.53 1.72
CA ASN A 51 -2.67 1.58 2.33
C ASN A 51 -1.97 0.68 1.29
N VAL A 52 -2.17 0.93 -0.01
CA VAL A 52 -1.70 0.03 -1.07
C VAL A 52 -1.07 0.81 -2.23
N ALA A 53 0.20 0.52 -2.49
CA ALA A 53 0.90 0.92 -3.70
C ALA A 53 0.95 -0.23 -4.71
N ILE A 54 0.93 0.09 -6.00
CA ILE A 54 1.15 -0.85 -7.10
C ILE A 54 2.62 -0.75 -7.50
N LEU A 55 3.37 -1.81 -7.24
CA LEU A 55 4.82 -1.86 -7.48
C LEU A 55 5.15 -3.00 -8.44
N CYS A 56 6.20 -2.81 -9.25
CA CYS A 56 6.70 -3.87 -10.13
C CYS A 56 7.60 -4.85 -9.39
N GLY A 57 7.65 -6.07 -9.93
CA GLY A 57 8.54 -7.13 -9.54
C GLY A 57 7.97 -7.96 -8.38
N PRO A 58 8.18 -9.29 -8.41
CA PRO A 58 7.71 -10.17 -7.34
C PRO A 58 8.49 -9.97 -6.04
N ALA A 59 7.80 -9.56 -4.97
CA ALA A 59 8.42 -9.37 -3.65
C ALA A 59 9.10 -10.64 -3.13
N ARG A 60 8.48 -11.81 -3.37
CA ARG A 60 9.00 -13.12 -2.94
C ARG A 60 10.41 -13.45 -3.45
N TYR A 61 10.84 -12.80 -4.54
CA TYR A 61 12.16 -12.97 -5.12
C TYR A 61 13.06 -11.74 -4.93
N GLY A 62 12.62 -10.75 -4.16
CA GLY A 62 13.39 -9.52 -3.93
C GLY A 62 13.61 -8.67 -5.18
N ALA A 63 12.79 -8.86 -6.23
CA ALA A 63 12.94 -8.22 -7.53
C ALA A 63 12.05 -6.96 -7.65
N GLY A 64 12.51 -6.01 -8.48
CA GLY A 64 11.79 -4.77 -8.77
C GLY A 64 11.59 -3.86 -7.56
N CYS A 65 10.64 -2.93 -7.67
CA CYS A 65 10.32 -1.97 -6.62
C CYS A 65 9.65 -2.66 -5.41
N HIS A 66 8.81 -3.68 -5.61
CA HIS A 66 8.18 -4.39 -4.49
C HIS A 66 9.22 -5.16 -3.67
N GLY A 67 10.19 -5.80 -4.33
CA GLY A 67 11.30 -6.44 -3.64
C GLY A 67 12.28 -5.45 -3.00
N ALA A 68 12.38 -4.22 -3.50
CA ALA A 68 13.15 -3.16 -2.85
C ALA A 68 12.46 -2.65 -1.57
N GLU A 69 11.13 -2.51 -1.59
CA GLU A 69 10.30 -2.19 -0.43
C GLU A 69 10.45 -3.24 0.68
N HIS A 70 10.29 -4.52 0.37
CA HIS A 70 10.48 -5.61 1.33
C HIS A 70 11.87 -5.67 1.97
N ARG A 71 12.89 -5.10 1.31
CA ARG A 71 14.28 -5.01 1.81
C ARG A 71 14.59 -3.69 2.52
N GLY A 72 13.60 -2.81 2.71
CA GLY A 72 13.78 -1.51 3.35
C GLY A 72 14.53 -0.48 2.51
N LYS A 73 14.66 -0.69 1.19
CA LYS A 73 15.27 0.28 0.26
C LYS A 73 14.32 1.40 -0.17
N ILE A 74 13.02 1.20 0.05
CA ILE A 74 11.98 2.21 -0.15
C ILE A 74 11.41 2.49 1.24
N SER A 75 11.47 3.75 1.66
CA SER A 75 11.02 4.11 3.00
C SER A 75 9.49 4.09 3.08
N LYS A 76 8.94 3.91 4.29
CA LYS A 76 7.47 4.03 4.47
C LYS A 76 6.95 5.41 4.09
N TYR A 77 7.71 6.46 4.40
CA TYR A 77 7.34 7.83 4.06
C TYR A 77 7.23 7.99 2.54
N GLU A 78 8.22 7.50 1.80
CA GLU A 78 8.20 7.50 0.33
C GLU A 78 7.02 6.71 -0.25
N LEU A 79 6.64 5.57 0.34
CA LEU A 79 5.43 4.86 -0.08
C LEU A 79 4.16 5.68 0.16
N PHE A 80 4.07 6.37 1.29
CA PHE A 80 2.95 7.27 1.57
C PHE A 80 2.92 8.44 0.59
N GLU A 81 4.06 9.01 0.19
CA GLU A 81 4.14 10.04 -0.86
C GLU A 81 3.62 9.53 -2.20
N ILE A 82 4.02 8.32 -2.60
CA ILE A 82 3.57 7.69 -3.84
C ILE A 82 2.04 7.54 -3.86
N VAL A 83 1.49 6.93 -2.81
CA VAL A 83 0.04 6.68 -2.73
C VAL A 83 -0.74 7.99 -2.57
N ALA A 84 -0.24 8.93 -1.76
CA ALA A 84 -0.87 10.23 -1.56
C ALA A 84 -0.93 11.04 -2.87
N LYS A 85 0.13 10.98 -3.69
CA LYS A 85 0.14 11.58 -5.03
C LYS A 85 -0.95 11.00 -5.93
N ARG A 86 -1.17 9.68 -5.91
CA ARG A 86 -2.25 9.03 -6.67
C ARG A 86 -3.64 9.48 -6.18
N GLU A 87 -3.82 9.57 -4.87
CA GLU A 87 -5.11 9.94 -4.26
C GLU A 87 -5.37 11.45 -4.18
N GLY A 88 -4.41 12.30 -4.60
CA GLY A 88 -4.55 13.75 -4.58
C GLY A 88 -4.61 14.35 -3.16
N ILE A 89 -3.93 13.74 -2.19
CA ILE A 89 -3.88 14.16 -0.78
C ILE A 89 -2.44 14.30 -0.30
N THR A 90 -2.23 14.75 0.94
CA THR A 90 -0.90 14.78 1.56
C THR A 90 -0.50 13.41 2.12
N PRO A 91 0.81 13.11 2.27
CA PRO A 91 1.28 11.88 2.93
C PRO A 91 0.73 11.72 4.35
N GLU A 92 0.58 12.82 5.08
CA GLU A 92 0.03 12.86 6.43
C GLU A 92 -1.45 12.47 6.45
N GLU A 93 -2.26 13.06 5.56
CA GLU A 93 -3.68 12.71 5.43
C GLU A 93 -3.86 11.25 5.00
N CYS A 94 -3.03 10.78 4.06
CA CYS A 94 -3.01 9.38 3.63
C CYS A 94 -2.76 8.45 4.84
N ARG A 95 -1.73 8.76 5.64
CA ARG A 95 -1.41 8.01 6.87
C ARG A 95 -2.55 8.07 7.89
N THR A 96 -3.18 9.23 8.07
CA THR A 96 -4.32 9.43 8.98
C THR A 96 -5.51 8.56 8.57
N ARG A 97 -5.85 8.51 7.28
CA ARG A 97 -6.92 7.64 6.77
C ARG A 97 -6.65 6.17 7.00
N VAL A 98 -5.41 5.72 6.79
CA VAL A 98 -5.00 4.34 7.12
C VAL A 98 -5.19 4.06 8.61
N ARG A 99 -4.80 4.99 9.48
CA ARG A 99 -4.96 4.83 10.94
C ARG A 99 -6.43 4.83 11.38
N ARG A 100 -7.27 5.71 10.84
CA ARG A 100 -8.72 5.68 11.09
C ARG A 100 -9.34 4.36 10.66
N ALA A 101 -8.96 3.84 9.48
CA ALA A 101 -9.42 2.53 9.01
C ALA A 101 -8.92 1.35 9.89
N MET A 102 -7.82 1.54 10.62
CA MET A 102 -7.34 0.59 11.63
C MET A 102 -8.03 0.77 12.99
N GLY A 103 -8.83 1.82 13.19
CA GLY A 103 -9.59 2.09 14.42
C GLY A 103 -8.88 2.99 15.43
N TYR A 104 -7.89 3.77 15.02
CA TYR A 104 -7.27 4.78 15.88
C TYR A 104 -8.05 6.11 15.84
N GLU A 105 -8.15 6.78 16.98
CA GLU A 105 -8.68 8.15 17.10
C GLU A 105 -7.56 9.16 16.81
N VAL A 106 -7.39 9.53 15.53
CA VAL A 106 -6.37 10.46 15.02
C VAL A 106 -6.91 11.38 13.93
#